data_AF-A0AAU0Y4L6-F1
#
_entry.id   AF-A0AAU0Y4L6-F1
#
_cell.length_a   1.000
_cell.length_b   1.000
_cell.length_c   1.000
_cell.angle_alpha   90.00
_cell.angle_beta   90.00
_cell.angle_gamma   90.00
#
_symmetry.space_group_name_H-M   'P 1'
#
loop_
_entity.id
_entity.type
_entity.pdbx_description
1 polymer ?
#
loop_
_entity_poly.entity_id
_entity_poly.type
_entity_poly.pdbx_seq_one_letter_code
_entity_poly.pdbx_strand_id
1 'polypeptide(L)'
;MRTTVDHFTTAEEVALDQARGLARTIADTLTAMYPSAAYLVMHHDEDDILWLHSIRDAAGGIVCDFEGPLGSATLADTELRQAWGELDPHRPMHLLHLARRMEGVGGCFDILPESAYNNEDDAGDDGLLCLLLCDQAEPEMWDWGGDAILRPYSAPRPNGRT
;
A
#
# COMPACT_ATOMS: atom_id res chain seq x y z
N MET A 1 22.91 25.20 19.73
CA MET A 1 21.79 25.27 18.76
C MET A 1 21.79 23.98 17.93
N ARG A 2 21.58 22.84 18.61
CA ARG A 2 21.66 21.47 18.06
C ARG A 2 20.37 20.67 18.34
N THR A 3 19.64 21.09 19.38
CA THR A 3 18.41 20.50 19.89
C THR A 3 17.22 20.54 18.92
N THR A 4 17.06 21.61 18.14
CA THR A 4 15.89 21.76 17.25
C THR A 4 15.94 20.86 16.01
N VAL A 5 17.15 20.54 15.53
CA VAL A 5 17.33 19.63 14.39
C VAL A 5 17.09 18.18 14.82
N ASP A 6 17.63 17.79 15.98
CA ASP A 6 17.43 16.44 16.54
C ASP A 6 15.94 16.14 16.82
N HIS A 7 15.15 17.14 17.24
CA HIS A 7 13.72 16.99 17.48
C HIS A 7 12.90 16.82 16.18
N PHE A 8 13.33 17.47 15.08
CA PHE A 8 12.65 17.37 13.80
C PHE A 8 12.83 15.98 13.19
N THR A 9 14.07 15.50 13.12
CA THR A 9 14.38 14.14 12.63
C THR A 9 13.66 13.07 13.43
N THR A 10 13.63 13.21 14.76
CA THR A 10 12.89 12.27 15.63
C THR A 10 11.38 12.26 15.31
N ALA A 11 10.78 13.41 15.03
CA ALA A 11 9.35 13.51 14.72
C ALA A 11 9.01 12.86 13.36
N GLU A 12 9.88 13.05 12.37
CA GLU A 12 9.75 12.44 11.04
C GLU A 12 9.87 10.91 11.11
N GLU A 13 10.85 10.39 11.85
CA GLU A 13 11.00 8.95 12.08
C GLU A 13 9.77 8.33 12.75
N VAL A 14 9.19 9.00 13.75
CA VAL A 14 7.96 8.55 14.41
C VAL A 14 6.76 8.58 13.46
N ALA A 15 6.64 9.60 12.62
CA ALA A 15 5.55 9.67 11.64
C ALA A 15 5.65 8.56 10.59
N LEU A 16 6.87 8.26 10.11
CA LEU A 16 7.11 7.15 9.18
C LEU A 16 6.84 5.79 9.84
N ASP A 17 7.22 5.60 11.11
CA ASP A 17 6.91 4.35 11.82
C ASP A 17 5.38 4.14 11.96
N GLN A 18 4.64 5.21 12.25
CA GLN A 18 3.18 5.17 12.26
C GLN A 18 2.60 4.85 10.88
N ALA A 19 3.15 5.43 9.80
CA ALA A 19 2.74 5.11 8.43
C ALA A 19 2.98 3.62 8.11
N ARG A 20 4.11 3.04 8.53
CA ARG A 20 4.36 1.60 8.37
C ARG A 20 3.35 0.74 9.14
N GLY A 21 2.99 1.15 10.37
CA GLY A 21 1.94 0.50 11.15
C GLY A 21 0.56 0.54 10.47
N LEU A 22 0.21 1.67 9.87
CA LEU A 22 -1.01 1.82 9.06
C LEU A 22 -0.98 0.94 7.81
N ALA A 23 0.13 0.94 7.08
CA ALA A 23 0.34 0.11 5.91
C ALA A 23 0.13 -1.38 6.24
N ARG A 24 0.66 -1.83 7.38
CA ARG A 24 0.45 -3.19 7.87
C ARG A 24 -0.99 -3.48 8.25
N THR A 25 -1.65 -2.56 8.94
CA THR A 25 -3.08 -2.71 9.28
C THR A 25 -3.94 -2.84 8.02
N ILE A 26 -3.66 -2.04 6.98
CA ILE A 26 -4.34 -2.13 5.69
C ILE A 26 -4.06 -3.50 5.06
N ALA A 27 -2.80 -3.94 5.02
CA ALA A 27 -2.43 -5.21 4.42
C ALA A 27 -3.08 -6.42 5.11
N ASP A 28 -3.03 -6.49 6.44
CA ASP A 28 -3.69 -7.53 7.24
C ASP A 28 -5.21 -7.51 7.01
N THR A 29 -5.81 -6.32 6.90
CA THR A 29 -7.24 -6.16 6.65
C THR A 29 -7.65 -6.62 5.26
N LEU A 30 -6.93 -6.19 4.23
CA LEU A 30 -7.26 -6.52 2.85
C LEU A 30 -7.03 -8.01 2.56
N THR A 31 -6.00 -8.63 3.13
CA THR A 31 -5.80 -10.09 3.02
C THR A 31 -6.86 -10.88 3.77
N ALA A 32 -7.35 -10.39 4.92
CA ALA A 32 -8.48 -11.01 5.61
C ALA A 32 -9.79 -10.92 4.83
N MET A 33 -10.02 -9.81 4.10
CA MET A 33 -11.21 -9.62 3.25
C MET A 33 -11.09 -10.36 1.90
N TYR A 34 -9.89 -10.42 1.34
CA TYR A 34 -9.57 -10.94 0.02
C TYR A 34 -8.35 -11.88 0.13
N PRO A 35 -8.55 -13.18 0.40
CA PRO A 35 -7.44 -14.09 0.71
C PRO A 35 -6.37 -14.26 -0.38
N SER A 36 -6.69 -13.93 -1.64
CA SER A 36 -5.73 -13.96 -2.76
C SER A 36 -5.04 -12.62 -3.01
N ALA A 37 -5.34 -11.57 -2.25
CA ALA A 37 -4.80 -10.24 -2.47
C ALA A 37 -3.28 -10.19 -2.20
N ALA A 38 -2.55 -9.67 -3.18
CA ALA A 38 -1.11 -9.46 -3.14
C ALA A 38 -0.75 -7.97 -3.28
N TYR A 39 -1.53 -7.19 -4.04
CA TYR A 39 -1.25 -5.78 -4.30
C TYR A 39 -2.49 -4.93 -4.11
N LEU A 40 -2.38 -3.83 -3.36
CA LEU A 40 -3.31 -2.70 -3.46
C LEU A 40 -2.70 -1.71 -4.45
N VAL A 41 -3.35 -1.54 -5.59
CA VAL A 41 -2.85 -0.76 -6.73
C VAL A 41 -3.42 0.65 -6.69
N MET A 42 -2.56 1.61 -6.97
CA MET A 42 -2.81 3.05 -6.92
C MET A 42 -2.17 3.73 -8.13
N HIS A 43 -2.59 4.95 -8.42
CA HIS A 43 -1.95 5.82 -9.40
C HIS A 43 -2.07 7.28 -8.97
N HIS A 44 -1.21 8.15 -9.50
CA HIS A 44 -1.42 9.59 -9.45
C HIS A 44 -2.18 10.04 -10.71
N ASP A 45 -3.13 10.96 -10.55
CA ASP A 45 -3.78 11.60 -11.69
C ASP A 45 -2.93 12.76 -12.26
N GLU A 46 -3.47 13.48 -13.25
CA GLU A 46 -2.79 14.62 -13.89
C GLU A 46 -2.45 15.77 -12.91
N ASP A 47 -3.11 15.82 -11.75
CA ASP A 47 -2.90 16.82 -10.70
C ASP A 47 -1.96 16.30 -9.58
N ASP A 48 -1.28 15.16 -9.80
CA ASP A 48 -0.41 14.48 -8.83
C ASP A 48 -1.16 14.03 -7.56
N ILE A 49 -2.46 13.73 -7.71
CA ILE A 49 -3.30 13.27 -6.61
C ILE A 49 -3.36 11.74 -6.63
N LEU A 50 -2.97 11.11 -5.53
CA LEU A 50 -3.04 9.65 -5.38
C LEU A 50 -4.50 9.17 -5.41
N TRP A 51 -4.80 8.12 -6.17
CA TRP A 51 -6.09 7.44 -6.26
C TRP A 51 -5.95 5.93 -6.14
N LEU A 52 -7.01 5.26 -5.67
CA LEU A 52 -7.08 3.80 -5.65
C LEU A 52 -7.53 3.28 -7.01
N HIS A 53 -6.87 2.24 -7.49
CA HIS A 53 -7.21 1.58 -8.75
C HIS A 53 -7.91 0.23 -8.48
N SER A 54 -7.17 -0.74 -7.94
CA SER A 54 -7.72 -2.09 -7.69
C SER A 54 -6.96 -2.83 -6.60
N ILE A 55 -7.51 -3.96 -6.16
CA ILE A 55 -6.78 -5.00 -5.43
C ILE A 55 -6.52 -6.15 -6.39
N ARG A 56 -5.27 -6.62 -6.43
CA ARG A 56 -4.85 -7.69 -7.33
C ARG A 56 -4.25 -8.87 -6.60
N ASP A 57 -4.33 -10.04 -7.22
CA ASP A 57 -3.58 -11.21 -6.82
C ASP A 57 -2.13 -11.17 -7.35
N ALA A 58 -1.34 -12.18 -6.96
CA ALA A 58 0.08 -12.26 -7.34
C ALA A 58 0.32 -12.42 -8.85
N ALA A 59 -0.70 -12.83 -9.62
CA ALA A 59 -0.64 -13.01 -11.06
C ALA A 59 -1.21 -11.80 -11.84
N GLY A 60 -1.52 -10.70 -11.14
CA GLY A 60 -2.10 -9.49 -11.74
C GLY A 60 -3.61 -9.54 -11.94
N GLY A 61 -4.28 -10.62 -11.51
CA GLY A 61 -5.74 -10.75 -11.60
C GLY A 61 -6.44 -9.78 -10.66
N ILE A 62 -7.47 -9.06 -11.15
CA ILE A 62 -8.25 -8.13 -10.33
C ILE A 62 -9.17 -8.92 -9.39
N VAL A 63 -8.94 -8.76 -8.08
CA VAL A 63 -9.74 -9.34 -7.00
C VAL A 63 -10.84 -8.38 -6.55
N CYS A 64 -10.55 -7.08 -6.56
CA CYS A 64 -11.52 -6.02 -6.32
C CYS A 64 -11.21 -4.82 -7.20
N ASP A 65 -12.22 -4.33 -7.92
CA ASP A 65 -12.16 -3.11 -8.72
C ASP A 65 -12.82 -1.97 -7.93
N PHE A 66 -12.13 -0.84 -7.77
CA PHE A 66 -12.65 0.32 -7.05
C PHE A 66 -13.44 1.30 -7.94
N GLU A 67 -13.33 1.19 -9.27
CA GLU A 67 -14.14 1.94 -10.22
C GLU A 67 -15.47 1.23 -10.52
N GLY A 68 -15.48 -0.09 -10.33
CA GLY A 68 -16.65 -0.94 -10.49
C GLY A 68 -17.55 -1.08 -9.24
N PRO A 69 -18.59 -1.92 -9.33
CA PRO A 69 -19.40 -2.29 -8.17
C PRO A 69 -18.54 -2.99 -7.12
N LEU A 70 -18.48 -2.44 -5.91
CA LEU A 70 -17.70 -3.01 -4.82
C LEU A 70 -18.21 -4.41 -4.44
N GLY A 71 -17.26 -5.33 -4.25
CA GLY A 71 -17.54 -6.69 -3.82
C GLY A 71 -18.11 -6.76 -2.40
N SER A 72 -18.78 -7.87 -2.08
CA SER A 72 -19.39 -8.12 -0.77
C SER A 72 -18.43 -8.78 0.23
N ALA A 73 -17.13 -8.47 0.16
CA ALA A 73 -16.17 -9.04 1.10
C ALA A 73 -16.53 -8.63 2.53
N THR A 74 -16.30 -9.52 3.49
CA THR A 74 -16.64 -9.27 4.90
C THR A 74 -15.40 -9.43 5.77
N LEU A 75 -15.12 -8.42 6.59
CA LEU A 75 -14.07 -8.50 7.60
C LEU A 75 -14.61 -9.16 8.87
N ALA A 76 -14.37 -10.47 9.02
CA ALA A 76 -14.81 -11.23 10.19
C ALA A 76 -13.94 -10.97 11.44
N ASP A 77 -12.67 -10.60 11.23
CA ASP A 77 -11.72 -10.36 12.32
C ASP A 77 -12.14 -9.15 13.16
N THR A 78 -12.22 -9.34 14.48
CA THR A 78 -12.69 -8.29 15.40
C THR A 78 -11.57 -7.34 15.80
N GLU A 79 -10.32 -7.82 15.90
CA GLU A 79 -9.17 -6.99 16.24
C GLU A 79 -8.87 -6.03 15.09
N LEU A 80 -8.89 -6.53 13.84
CA LEU A 80 -8.73 -5.68 12.66
C LEU A 80 -9.87 -4.66 12.56
N ARG A 81 -11.13 -5.06 12.77
CA ARG A 81 -12.25 -4.07 12.80
C ARG A 81 -12.05 -2.98 13.85
N GLN A 82 -11.53 -3.32 15.03
CA GLN A 82 -11.26 -2.33 16.08
C GLN A 82 -10.10 -1.40 15.73
N ALA A 83 -9.07 -1.91 15.04
CA ALA A 83 -7.92 -1.12 14.62
C ALA A 83 -8.31 0.04 13.66
N TRP A 84 -9.39 -0.13 12.89
CA TRP A 84 -9.93 0.91 12.01
C TRP A 84 -10.70 2.02 12.74
N GLY A 85 -11.12 1.78 13.99
CA GLY A 85 -11.86 2.76 14.79
C GLY A 85 -13.17 3.19 14.13
N GLU A 86 -13.25 4.45 13.73
CA GLU A 86 -14.42 5.03 13.04
C GLU A 86 -14.37 4.84 11.51
N LEU A 87 -13.21 4.46 10.97
CA LEU A 87 -13.05 4.17 9.56
C LEU A 87 -13.61 2.79 9.23
N ASP A 88 -13.94 2.60 7.96
CA ASP A 88 -14.57 1.40 7.42
C ASP A 88 -13.75 0.90 6.21
N PRO A 89 -13.10 -0.27 6.31
CA PRO A 89 -12.27 -0.81 5.23
C PRO A 89 -13.06 -1.20 3.98
N HIS A 90 -14.39 -1.31 4.05
CA HIS A 90 -15.23 -1.58 2.87
C HIS A 90 -15.46 -0.33 2.02
N ARG A 91 -15.11 0.86 2.54
CA ARG A 91 -15.26 2.13 1.82
C ARG A 91 -13.93 2.53 1.21
N PRO A 92 -13.80 2.53 -0.13
CA PRO A 92 -12.55 2.89 -0.81
C PRO A 92 -12.03 4.26 -0.39
N MET A 93 -12.93 5.22 -0.14
CA MET A 93 -12.55 6.56 0.33
C MET A 93 -11.81 6.56 1.69
N HIS A 94 -12.07 5.59 2.57
CA HIS A 94 -11.34 5.49 3.84
C HIS A 94 -9.94 4.89 3.64
N LEU A 95 -9.82 3.88 2.78
CA LEU A 95 -8.52 3.34 2.35
C LEU A 95 -7.68 4.44 1.69
N LEU A 96 -8.28 5.18 0.75
CA LEU A 96 -7.65 6.29 0.05
C LEU A 96 -7.20 7.40 1.00
N HIS A 97 -8.04 7.74 1.98
CA HIS A 97 -7.69 8.73 3.01
C HIS A 97 -6.45 8.32 3.80
N LEU A 98 -6.35 7.03 4.18
CA LEU A 98 -5.17 6.52 4.87
C LEU A 98 -3.94 6.48 3.97
N ALA A 99 -4.08 6.05 2.71
CA ALA A 99 -2.99 6.04 1.74
C ALA A 99 -2.38 7.44 1.53
N ARG A 100 -3.23 8.44 1.27
CA ARG A 100 -2.80 9.85 1.14
C ARG A 100 -2.17 10.41 2.43
N ARG A 101 -2.61 9.95 3.60
CA ARG A 101 -1.98 10.34 4.86
C ARG A 101 -0.59 9.76 5.04
N MET A 102 -0.39 8.51 4.66
CA MET A 102 0.93 7.87 4.69
C MET A 102 1.89 8.56 3.71
N GLU A 103 1.43 8.88 2.51
CA GLU A 103 2.19 9.67 1.53
C GLU A 103 2.50 11.07 2.04
N GLY A 104 1.52 11.76 2.63
CA GLY A 104 1.68 13.12 3.15
C GLY A 104 2.67 13.25 4.32
N VAL A 105 3.04 12.15 4.99
CA VAL A 105 4.11 12.13 5.99
C VAL A 105 5.45 11.63 5.43
N GLY A 106 5.56 11.50 4.11
CA GLY A 106 6.78 11.10 3.40
C GLY A 106 6.91 9.60 3.14
N GLY A 107 5.86 8.80 3.38
CA GLY A 107 5.87 7.38 3.03
C GLY A 107 5.77 7.17 1.51
N CYS A 108 6.50 6.20 0.99
CA CYS A 108 6.50 5.86 -0.43
C CYS A 108 5.90 4.47 -0.67
N PHE A 109 5.17 4.32 -1.78
CA PHE A 109 4.66 3.03 -2.25
C PHE A 109 5.62 2.41 -3.26
N ASP A 110 5.53 1.09 -3.44
CA ASP A 110 6.30 0.39 -4.46
C ASP A 110 5.74 0.68 -5.86
N ILE A 111 6.52 0.43 -6.90
CA ILE A 111 6.00 0.32 -8.26
C ILE A 111 5.43 -1.09 -8.43
N LEU A 112 4.23 -1.20 -9.00
CA LEU A 112 3.61 -2.48 -9.36
C LEU A 112 4.56 -3.22 -10.32
N PRO A 113 4.87 -4.50 -10.09
CA PRO A 113 5.77 -5.21 -10.99
C PRO A 113 5.10 -5.48 -12.33
N GLU A 114 5.88 -5.48 -13.42
CA GLU A 114 5.39 -5.76 -14.79
C GLU A 114 4.58 -7.07 -14.86
N SER A 115 4.97 -8.08 -14.08
CA SER A 115 4.28 -9.37 -14.00
C SER A 115 2.87 -9.30 -13.42
N ALA A 116 2.53 -8.22 -12.71
CA ALA A 116 1.22 -7.97 -12.13
C ALA A 116 0.39 -6.95 -12.92
N TYR A 117 0.89 -6.44 -14.07
CA TYR A 117 0.09 -5.67 -15.01
C TYR A 117 -0.91 -6.58 -15.71
N ASN A 118 -2.08 -6.01 -16.02
CA ASN A 118 -3.05 -6.61 -16.91
C ASN A 118 -2.96 -5.91 -18.29
N ASN A 119 -3.61 -6.49 -19.31
CA ASN A 119 -3.54 -5.97 -20.68
C ASN A 119 -4.27 -4.64 -20.89
N GLU A 120 -5.06 -4.19 -19.92
CA GLU A 120 -5.88 -2.97 -19.95
C GLU A 120 -5.22 -1.81 -19.19
N ASP A 121 -4.11 -2.08 -18.50
CA ASP A 121 -3.38 -1.06 -17.76
C ASP A 121 -2.65 -0.13 -18.71
N ASP A 122 -3.01 1.15 -18.68
CA ASP A 122 -2.19 2.22 -19.22
C ASP A 122 -1.31 2.76 -18.07
N ALA A 123 -0.08 2.25 -18.00
CA ALA A 123 0.85 2.56 -16.93
C ALA A 123 1.30 4.03 -16.92
N GLY A 124 1.04 4.80 -17.98
CA GLY A 124 1.69 6.08 -18.22
C GLY A 124 3.22 5.98 -18.17
N ASP A 125 3.90 7.12 -18.05
CA ASP A 125 5.36 7.15 -17.89
C ASP A 125 5.81 6.84 -16.44
N ASP A 126 4.92 7.04 -15.45
CA ASP A 126 5.25 6.94 -14.02
C ASP A 126 4.93 5.57 -13.40
N GLY A 127 4.19 4.72 -14.12
CA GLY A 127 3.80 3.39 -13.67
C GLY A 127 2.69 3.39 -12.62
N LEU A 128 2.10 2.21 -12.40
CA LEU A 128 1.16 2.01 -11.30
C LEU A 128 1.94 1.82 -9.98
N LEU A 129 1.45 2.45 -8.92
CA LEU A 129 1.97 2.28 -7.57
C LEU A 129 1.27 1.11 -6.86
N CYS A 130 1.93 0.50 -5.88
CA CYS A 130 1.34 -0.56 -5.09
C CYS A 130 1.79 -0.58 -3.63
N LEU A 131 0.89 -1.06 -2.78
CA LEU A 131 1.21 -1.55 -1.45
C LEU A 131 1.22 -3.09 -1.48
N LEU A 132 2.33 -3.70 -1.05
CA LEU A 132 2.47 -5.15 -0.93
C LEU A 132 1.61 -5.66 0.24
N LEU A 133 0.61 -6.49 -0.07
CA LEU A 133 -0.39 -6.94 0.91
C LEU A 133 -0.05 -8.28 1.56
N CYS A 134 0.88 -9.05 1.01
CA CYS A 134 1.29 -10.34 1.57
C CYS A 134 2.79 -10.58 1.35
N ASP A 135 3.32 -11.63 1.97
CA ASP A 135 4.72 -12.04 1.84
C ASP A 135 5.07 -12.68 0.50
N GLN A 136 4.06 -13.04 -0.30
CA GLN A 136 4.23 -13.57 -1.66
C GLN A 136 4.26 -12.46 -2.73
N ALA A 137 3.92 -11.23 -2.36
CA ALA A 137 3.95 -10.09 -3.26
C ALA A 137 5.40 -9.66 -3.51
N GLU A 138 5.79 -9.53 -4.78
CA GLU A 138 7.14 -9.12 -5.17
C GLU A 138 7.11 -7.64 -5.61
N PRO A 139 8.02 -6.79 -5.10
CA PRO A 139 8.18 -5.44 -5.64
C PRO A 139 8.85 -5.49 -7.01
N GLU A 140 8.60 -4.49 -7.86
CA GLU A 140 9.36 -4.31 -9.11
C GLU A 140 10.87 -4.14 -8.83
N MET A 141 11.21 -3.40 -7.76
CA MET A 141 12.59 -3.15 -7.37
C MET A 141 12.83 -3.41 -5.89
N TRP A 142 13.84 -4.21 -5.58
CA TRP A 142 14.15 -4.60 -4.20
C TRP A 142 14.89 -3.52 -3.40
N ASP A 143 15.66 -2.68 -4.08
CA ASP A 143 16.50 -1.65 -3.46
C ASP A 143 16.12 -0.26 -4.01
N TRP A 144 15.20 0.40 -3.30
CA TRP A 144 14.76 1.77 -3.62
C TRP A 144 15.44 2.82 -2.73
N GLY A 145 16.60 2.49 -2.15
CA GLY A 145 17.53 3.48 -1.59
C GLY A 145 16.96 4.43 -0.52
N GLY A 146 15.95 4.05 0.25
CA GLY A 146 15.37 4.92 1.26
C GLY A 146 14.52 4.19 2.31
N ASP A 147 14.57 4.68 3.55
CA ASP A 147 13.78 4.15 4.67
C ASP A 147 12.28 4.51 4.56
N ALA A 148 11.90 5.36 3.59
CA ALA A 148 10.54 5.85 3.41
C ALA A 148 9.57 4.82 2.79
N ILE A 149 10.05 3.73 2.19
CA ILE A 149 9.19 2.75 1.51
C ILE A 149 8.31 2.00 2.52
N LEU A 150 7.02 1.94 2.25
CA LEU A 150 6.02 1.27 3.05
C LEU A 150 5.87 -0.19 2.58
N ARG A 151 6.68 -1.09 3.14
CA ARG A 151 6.60 -2.55 2.90
C ARG A 151 6.15 -3.29 4.16
N PRO A 152 4.85 -3.58 4.34
CA PRO A 152 4.29 -4.20 5.54
C PRO A 152 5.00 -5.45 6.05
N TYR A 153 5.44 -6.32 5.13
CA TYR A 153 6.06 -7.60 5.48
C TYR A 153 7.52 -7.73 5.05
N SER A 154 8.13 -6.67 4.50
CA SER A 154 9.47 -6.71 3.86
C SER A 154 9.60 -7.94 2.96
N ALA A 155 9.18 -7.85 1.70
CA ALA A 155 9.16 -8.99 0.80
C ALA A 155 10.49 -9.79 0.87
N PRO A 156 10.44 -11.13 0.86
CA PRO A 156 11.64 -11.94 0.94
C PRO A 156 12.48 -11.75 -0.32
N ARG A 157 13.70 -11.21 -0.18
CA ARG A 157 14.62 -11.07 -1.32
C ARG A 157 14.88 -12.45 -1.95
N PRO A 158 14.78 -12.61 -3.28
CA PRO A 158 15.14 -13.86 -3.93
C PRO A 158 16.61 -14.18 -3.61
N ASN A 159 16.86 -15.42 -3.16
CA ASN A 159 18.19 -15.89 -2.80
C ASN A 159 19.17 -15.65 -3.96
N GLY A 160 20.08 -14.68 -3.84
CA GLY A 160 21.19 -14.50 -4.78
C GLY A 160 21.42 -13.11 -5.38
N ARG A 161 20.73 -12.05 -4.96
CA ARG A 161 21.11 -10.67 -5.32
C ARG A 161 21.52 -9.88 -4.08
N THR A 162 22.84 -9.79 -3.88
CA THR A 162 23.51 -8.75 -3.08
C THR A 162 23.66 -7.49 -3.91
#